data_AF-A0A939QT38-F1
#
_entry.id   AF-A0A939QT38-F1
#
_cell.length_a   1.000
_cell.length_b   1.000
_cell.length_c   1.000
_cell.angle_alpha   90.00
_cell.angle_beta   90.00
_cell.angle_gamma   90.00
#
_symmetry.space_group_name_H-M   'P 1'
#
loop_
_entity.id
_entity.type
_entity.pdbx_description
1 polymer ?
#
loop_
_entity_poly.entity_id
_entity_poly.type
_entity_poly.pdbx_seq_one_letter_code
_entity_poly.pdbx_strand_id
1 'polypeptide(L)'
;MSSEAVYSSRTPRTVVPSGIDDPVLLARAELSAALAAIEYKGNIPARASEKLADASVKARAFAEKEPATALVAAVGIAVAVGAAIWGLARLISR
;
A
#
# COMPACT_ATOMS: atom_id res chain seq x y z
N MET A 1 -9.81 1.89 -43.47
CA MET A 1 -10.30 1.59 -42.10
C MET A 1 -9.35 2.27 -41.15
N SER A 2 -9.82 3.34 -40.52
CA SER A 2 -9.02 4.38 -39.87
C SER A 2 -8.47 3.95 -38.53
N SER A 3 -7.22 4.32 -38.27
CA SER A 3 -6.38 3.97 -37.11
C SER A 3 -6.81 4.61 -35.77
N GLU A 4 -8.11 4.76 -35.53
CA GLU A 4 -8.66 5.57 -34.42
C GLU A 4 -8.92 4.76 -33.13
N ALA A 5 -8.46 3.51 -33.03
CA ALA A 5 -8.87 2.59 -31.96
C ALA A 5 -7.94 2.54 -30.73
N VAL A 6 -6.82 3.28 -30.68
CA VAL A 6 -5.74 2.95 -29.72
C VAL A 6 -5.80 3.73 -28.39
N TYR A 7 -6.66 4.74 -28.24
CA TYR A 7 -6.87 5.41 -26.95
C TYR A 7 -8.24 5.05 -26.34
N SER A 8 -8.50 3.77 -26.12
CA SER A 8 -9.64 3.39 -25.26
C SER A 8 -9.29 3.67 -23.80
N SER A 9 -9.92 4.70 -23.22
CA SER A 9 -9.87 5.09 -21.81
C SER A 9 -10.39 4.03 -20.81
N ARG A 10 -10.59 2.79 -21.28
CA ARG A 10 -11.23 1.68 -20.55
C ARG A 10 -10.22 0.62 -20.07
N THR A 11 -8.97 0.66 -20.52
CA THR A 11 -7.95 -0.33 -20.11
C THR A 11 -7.12 0.20 -18.93
N PRO A 12 -6.86 -0.61 -17.88
CA PRO A 12 -6.03 -0.20 -16.75
C PRO A 12 -4.63 0.22 -17.19
N ARG A 13 -4.09 1.29 -16.58
CA ARG A 13 -2.77 1.88 -16.90
C ARG A 13 -1.58 0.94 -16.61
N THR A 14 -1.84 -0.21 -15.99
CA THR A 14 -0.87 -1.27 -15.71
C THR A 14 -0.74 -2.29 -16.85
N VAL A 15 -1.52 -2.15 -17.91
CA VAL A 15 -1.53 -3.06 -19.06
C VAL A 15 -0.84 -2.40 -20.25
N VAL A 16 -0.03 -3.18 -20.96
CA VAL A 16 0.65 -2.74 -22.19
C VAL A 16 -0.38 -2.69 -23.33
N PRO A 17 -0.52 -1.56 -24.03
CA PRO A 17 -1.41 -1.48 -25.19
C PRO A 17 -0.99 -2.43 -26.31
N SER A 18 -1.95 -3.16 -26.89
CA SER A 18 -1.72 -4.04 -28.03
C SER A 18 -1.62 -3.26 -29.35
N GLY A 19 -0.92 -3.82 -30.35
CA GLY A 19 -0.82 -3.24 -31.69
C GLY A 19 0.27 -2.17 -31.84
N ILE A 20 1.29 -2.20 -30.98
CA ILE A 20 2.49 -1.37 -31.12
C ILE A 20 3.54 -2.19 -31.88
N ASP A 21 3.78 -1.84 -33.15
CA ASP A 21 4.75 -2.54 -34.00
C ASP A 21 6.17 -1.94 -33.93
N ASP A 22 6.30 -0.70 -33.46
CA ASP A 22 7.59 -0.06 -33.24
C ASP A 22 8.22 -0.57 -31.93
N PRO A 23 9.40 -1.22 -31.99
CA PRO A 23 10.04 -1.81 -30.82
C PRO A 23 10.39 -0.79 -29.73
N VAL A 24 10.71 0.46 -30.10
CA VAL A 24 11.05 1.51 -29.13
C VAL A 24 9.81 1.99 -28.40
N LEU A 25 8.70 2.18 -29.14
CA LEU A 25 7.42 2.57 -28.53
C LEU A 25 6.87 1.47 -27.64
N LEU A 26 7.03 0.20 -28.01
CA LEU A 26 6.62 -0.94 -27.20
C LEU A 26 7.40 -0.99 -25.89
N ALA A 27 8.74 -0.89 -25.94
CA ALA A 27 9.57 -0.90 -24.73
C ALA A 27 9.22 0.25 -23.76
N ARG A 28 8.89 1.43 -24.29
CA ARG A 28 8.44 2.57 -23.46
C ARG A 28 7.07 2.32 -22.83
N ALA A 29 6.16 1.69 -23.56
CA ALA A 29 4.84 1.32 -23.05
C ALA A 29 4.92 0.24 -21.97
N GLU A 30 5.77 -0.77 -22.16
CA GLU A 30 6.05 -1.82 -21.17
C GLU A 30 6.64 -1.25 -19.88
N LEU A 31 7.66 -0.38 -19.97
CA LEU A 31 8.25 0.26 -18.81
C LEU A 31 7.23 1.10 -18.03
N SER A 32 6.39 1.85 -18.75
CA SER A 32 5.37 2.71 -18.14
C SER A 32 4.27 1.88 -17.47
N ALA A 33 3.83 0.78 -18.10
CA ALA A 33 2.87 -0.16 -17.53
C ALA A 33 3.43 -0.88 -16.29
N ALA A 34 4.70 -1.31 -16.34
CA ALA A 34 5.40 -1.93 -15.22
C ALA A 34 5.56 -0.96 -14.04
N LEU A 35 5.92 0.30 -14.30
CA LEU A 35 6.01 1.32 -13.26
C LEU A 35 4.64 1.61 -12.63
N ALA A 36 3.59 1.73 -13.44
CA ALA A 36 2.23 1.90 -12.93
C ALA A 36 1.78 0.68 -12.09
N ALA A 37 2.20 -0.53 -12.46
CA ALA A 37 1.93 -1.74 -11.68
C ALA A 37 2.70 -1.74 -10.35
N ILE A 38 3.96 -1.28 -10.34
CA ILE A 38 4.76 -1.10 -9.13
C ILE A 38 4.17 0.00 -8.25
N GLU A 39 3.72 1.11 -8.81
CA GLU A 39 3.04 2.18 -8.09
C GLU A 39 1.77 1.64 -7.43
N TYR A 40 0.93 0.92 -8.19
CA TYR A 40 -0.29 0.32 -7.66
C TYR A 40 -0.03 -0.73 -6.57
N LYS A 41 0.96 -1.61 -6.77
CA LYS A 41 1.31 -2.69 -5.81
C LYS A 41 2.09 -2.16 -4.61
N GLY A 42 2.97 -1.21 -4.86
CA GLY A 42 3.77 -0.47 -3.89
C GLY A 42 2.96 0.53 -3.09
N ASN A 43 1.69 0.78 -3.45
CA ASN A 43 0.72 1.57 -2.68
C ASN A 43 0.27 0.90 -1.36
N ILE A 44 1.14 0.09 -0.75
CA ILE A 44 1.02 -0.38 0.62
C ILE A 44 0.81 0.78 1.61
N PRO A 45 1.51 1.93 1.55
CA PRO A 45 1.30 2.99 2.52
C PRO A 45 -0.10 3.58 2.46
N ALA A 46 -0.70 3.78 1.27
CA ALA A 46 -2.09 4.27 1.21
C ALA A 46 -3.10 3.22 1.71
N ARG A 47 -2.89 1.94 1.37
CA ARG A 47 -3.72 0.85 1.90
C ARG A 47 -3.59 0.72 3.41
N ALA A 48 -2.38 0.92 3.94
CA ALA A 48 -2.14 0.97 5.37
C ALA A 48 -2.85 2.18 5.98
N SER A 49 -2.72 3.38 5.40
CA SER A 49 -3.37 4.59 5.92
C SER A 49 -4.89 4.47 5.98
N GLU A 50 -5.52 3.85 4.97
CA GLU A 50 -6.97 3.61 4.98
C GLU A 50 -7.36 2.65 6.11
N LYS A 51 -6.67 1.52 6.24
CA LYS A 51 -6.88 0.57 7.34
C LYS A 51 -6.60 1.19 8.71
N LEU A 52 -5.60 2.06 8.81
CA LEU A 52 -5.27 2.80 10.02
C LEU A 52 -6.36 3.83 10.36
N ALA A 53 -6.92 4.52 9.36
CA ALA A 53 -8.03 5.45 9.57
C ALA A 53 -9.24 4.72 10.14
N ASP A 54 -9.63 3.59 9.53
CA ASP A 54 -10.73 2.75 10.03
C ASP A 54 -10.44 2.21 11.45
N ALA A 55 -9.21 1.75 11.70
CA ALA A 55 -8.81 1.27 13.01
C ALA A 55 -8.84 2.39 14.06
N SER A 56 -8.46 3.61 13.69
CA SER A 56 -8.46 4.78 14.60
C SER A 56 -9.88 5.13 15.05
N VAL A 57 -10.86 5.10 14.14
CA VAL A 57 -12.26 5.35 14.46
C VAL A 57 -12.79 4.28 15.41
N LYS A 58 -12.48 3.00 15.14
CA LYS A 58 -12.87 1.89 16.02
C LYS A 58 -12.21 1.95 17.39
N ALA A 59 -10.91 2.25 17.44
CA ALA A 59 -10.17 2.38 18.70
C ALA A 59 -10.70 3.52 19.56
N ARG A 60 -11.06 4.65 18.94
CA ARG A 60 -11.68 5.77 19.64
C ARG A 60 -13.05 5.40 20.22
N ALA A 61 -13.91 4.78 19.41
CA ALA A 61 -15.20 4.30 19.88
C ALA A 61 -15.09 3.25 21.00
N PHE A 62 -14.04 2.43 20.99
CA PHE A 62 -13.75 1.48 22.06
C PHE A 62 -13.29 2.18 23.34
N ALA A 63 -12.38 3.15 23.24
CA ALA A 63 -11.89 3.91 24.37
C ALA A 63 -12.98 4.77 25.04
N GLU A 64 -13.92 5.30 24.26
CA GLU A 64 -15.08 6.03 24.79
C GLU A 64 -16.05 5.14 25.56
N LYS A 65 -16.16 3.85 25.19
CA LYS A 65 -17.03 2.86 25.88
C LYS A 65 -16.38 2.25 27.11
N GLU A 66 -15.10 1.90 27.01
CA GLU A 66 -14.35 1.20 28.06
C GLU A 66 -12.95 1.83 28.25
N PRO A 67 -12.84 2.97 28.96
CA PRO A 67 -11.59 3.72 29.04
C PRO A 67 -10.49 2.96 29.77
N ALA A 68 -10.82 2.22 30.84
CA ALA A 68 -9.86 1.44 31.60
C ALA A 68 -9.29 0.28 30.77
N THR A 69 -10.15 -0.50 30.10
CA THR A 69 -9.73 -1.59 29.22
C THR A 69 -8.86 -1.08 28.06
N ALA A 70 -9.27 0.04 27.46
CA ALA A 70 -8.52 0.66 26.37
C ALA A 70 -7.12 1.13 26.80
N LEU A 71 -6.99 1.70 28.00
CA LEU A 71 -5.69 2.10 28.55
C LEU A 71 -4.78 0.88 28.74
N VAL A 72 -5.29 -0.20 29.35
CA VAL A 72 -4.53 -1.43 29.57
C VAL A 72 -4.07 -2.02 28.23
N ALA A 73 -4.95 -2.08 27.24
CA ALA A 73 -4.62 -2.56 25.90
C ALA A 73 -3.54 -1.70 25.24
N ALA A 74 -3.65 -0.37 25.32
CA ALA A 74 -2.69 0.57 24.75
C ALA A 74 -1.30 0.40 25.38
N VAL A 75 -1.22 0.32 26.71
CA VAL A 75 0.03 0.08 27.44
C VAL A 75 0.63 -1.27 27.03
N GLY A 76 -0.20 -2.32 26.95
CA GLY A 76 0.24 -3.65 26.52
C GLY A 76 0.87 -3.65 25.12
N ILE A 77 0.23 -2.98 24.15
CA ILE A 77 0.76 -2.83 22.79
C ILE A 77 2.08 -2.07 22.81
N ALA A 78 2.16 -0.95 23.54
CA ALA A 78 3.38 -0.15 23.63
C ALA A 78 4.56 -0.96 24.19
N VAL A 79 4.35 -1.70 25.27
CA VAL A 79 5.36 -2.58 25.87
C VAL A 79 5.79 -3.68 24.90
N ALA A 80 4.84 -4.32 24.21
CA ALA A 80 5.14 -5.37 23.24
C ALA A 80 6.01 -4.86 22.08
N VAL A 81 5.67 -3.71 21.50
CA VAL A 81 6.45 -3.09 20.42
C VAL A 81 7.82 -2.67 20.90
N GLY A 82 7.91 -2.02 22.06
CA GLY A 82 9.18 -1.62 22.66
C GLY A 82 10.10 -2.81 22.93
N ALA A 83 9.55 -3.89 23.50
CA ALA A 83 10.28 -5.12 23.77
C ALA A 83 10.75 -5.82 22.48
N ALA A 84 9.92 -5.82 21.43
CA ALA A 84 10.30 -6.39 20.14
C ALA A 84 11.48 -5.63 19.51
N ILE A 85 11.42 -4.30 19.48
CA ILE A 85 12.50 -3.46 18.95
C ILE A 85 13.77 -3.62 19.79
N TRP A 86 13.65 -3.57 21.12
CA TRP A 86 14.77 -3.77 22.03
C TRP A 86 15.40 -5.15 21.83
N GLY A 87 14.61 -6.21 21.73
CA GLY A 87 15.08 -7.57 21.49
C GLY A 87 15.83 -7.69 20.16
N LEU A 88 15.31 -7.07 19.11
CA LEU A 88 15.95 -7.07 17.78
C LEU A 88 17.28 -6.30 17.80
N ALA A 89 17.29 -5.11 18.39
CA ALA A 89 18.51 -4.31 18.58
C ALA A 89 19.53 -5.07 19.43
N ARG A 90 19.08 -5.77 20.47
CA ARG A 90 19.92 -6.57 21.35
C ARG A 90 20.55 -7.76 20.62
N LEU A 91 19.82 -8.37 19.70
CA LEU A 91 20.28 -9.51 18.90
C LEU A 91 21.35 -9.09 17.88
N ILE A 92 21.19 -7.93 17.24
CA ILE A 92 22.14 -7.42 16.24
C ILE A 92 23.39 -6.79 16.88
N SER A 93 23.29 -6.33 18.13
CA SER A 93 24.42 -5.78 18.90
C SER A 93 25.24 -6.83 19.68
N ARG A 94 24.95 -8.12 19.51
CA ARG A 94 25.73 -9.24 20.03
C ARG A 94 26.69 -9.73 18.97
#